data_AF-A0A533WPW6-F1
#
_entry.id   AF-A0A533WPW6-F1
#
_cell.length_a   1.000
_cell.length_b   1.000
_cell.length_c   1.000
_cell.angle_alpha   90.00
_cell.angle_beta   90.00
_cell.angle_gamma   90.00
#
_symmetry.space_group_name_H-M   'P 1'
#
loop_
_entity.id
_entity.type
_entity.pdbx_description
1 polymer ?
#
loop_
_entity_poly.entity_id
_entity_poly.type
_entity_poly.pdbx_seq_one_letter_code
_entity_poly.pdbx_strand_id
1 'polypeptide(L)' 'MQNMLYADFQQAAWDIQKLCSLGVQEEIIAEAHPTPGQVADLLKGLLYLKEMYPSSWVKSNNEVQDVFGLQ' A
#
# COMPACT_ATOMS: atom_id res chain seq x y z
N MET A 1 10.67 18.90 18.46
CA MET A 1 9.73 18.95 17.31
C MET A 1 10.33 18.43 16.00
N GLN A 2 11.58 18.74 15.64
CA GLN A 2 12.21 18.21 14.41
C GLN A 2 12.31 16.66 14.34
N ASN A 3 12.58 15.97 15.45
CA ASN A 3 12.65 14.50 15.46
C ASN A 3 11.30 13.80 15.23
N MET A 4 10.18 14.48 15.50
CA MET A 4 8.83 13.89 15.37
C MET A 4 8.40 13.87 13.90
N LEU A 5 8.61 14.98 13.19
CA LEU A 5 8.41 15.08 11.74
C LEU A 5 9.25 14.07 10.97
N TYR A 6 10.52 13.88 11.34
CA TYR A 6 11.40 12.92 10.66
C TYR A 6 10.92 11.47 10.81
N ALA A 7 10.44 11.09 11.99
CA ALA A 7 9.87 9.77 12.23
C ALA A 7 8.59 9.54 11.40
N ASP A 8 7.71 10.54 11.31
CA ASP A 8 6.47 10.45 10.52
C ASP A 8 6.76 10.30 9.02
N PHE A 9 7.77 11.00 8.50
CA PHE A 9 8.21 10.84 7.11
C PHE A 9 8.81 9.46 6.84
N GLN A 10 9.63 8.94 7.77
CA GLN A 10 10.20 7.59 7.65
C GLN A 10 9.11 6.52 7.70
N GLN A 11 8.12 6.67 8.58
CA GLN A 11 6.99 5.74 8.67
C GLN A 11 6.17 5.76 7.39
N ALA A 12 5.85 6.94 6.85
CA ALA A 12 5.12 7.06 5.59
C ALA A 12 5.87 6.39 4.43
N ALA A 13 7.19 6.60 4.33
CA ALA A 13 7.99 5.96 3.29
C ALA A 13 8.00 4.43 3.42
N TRP A 14 8.08 3.90 4.65
CA TRP A 14 7.99 2.46 4.89
C TRP A 14 6.60 1.90 4.55
N ASP A 15 5.53 2.61 4.91
CA ASP A 15 4.16 2.21 4.61
C ASP A 15 3.92 2.15 3.09
N ILE A 16 4.40 3.14 2.33
CA ILE A 16 4.36 3.15 0.87
C ILE A 16 5.10 1.95 0.28
N GLN A 17 6.31 1.64 0.77
CA GLN A 17 7.05 0.46 0.31
C GLN A 17 6.30 -0.83 0.57
N LYS A 18 5.59 -0.94 1.70
CA LYS A 18 4.75 -2.11 2.00
C LYS A 18 3.54 -2.20 1.09
N LEU A 19 2.86 -1.09 0.81
CA LEU A 19 1.79 -1.06 -0.18
C LEU A 19 2.28 -1.53 -1.56
N CYS A 20 3.46 -1.06 -1.98
CA CYS A 20 4.08 -1.51 -3.23
C CYS A 20 4.36 -3.02 -3.23
N SER A 21 4.87 -3.56 -2.11
CA SER A 21 5.06 -5.01 -1.96
C SER A 21 3.77 -5.84 -1.96
N LEU A 22 2.62 -5.19 -1.73
CA LEU A 22 1.29 -5.79 -1.80
C LEU A 22 0.65 -5.61 -3.19
N GLY A 23 1.36 -5.03 -4.16
CA GLY A 23 0.88 -4.87 -5.54
C GLY A 23 0.23 -3.52 -5.83
N VAL A 24 0.21 -2.58 -4.88
CA VAL A 24 -0.25 -1.21 -5.14
C VAL A 24 0.83 -0.47 -5.93
N GLN A 25 0.51 0.05 -7.11
CA GLN A 25 1.46 0.79 -7.93
C GLN A 25 1.83 2.13 -7.28
N GLU A 26 3.11 2.47 -7.29
CA GLU A 26 3.62 3.71 -6.66
C GLU A 26 3.03 4.95 -7.33
N GLU A 27 2.79 4.89 -8.64
CA GLU A 27 2.18 5.95 -9.45
C GLU A 27 0.78 6.31 -8.94
N ILE A 28 -0.03 5.31 -8.59
CA ILE A 28 -1.38 5.51 -8.04
C ILE A 28 -1.30 6.23 -6.69
N ILE A 29 -0.34 5.85 -5.85
CA ILE A 29 -0.13 6.48 -4.54
C ILE A 29 0.34 7.93 -4.73
N ALA A 30 1.26 8.16 -5.67
CA ALA A 30 1.79 9.48 -5.97
C ALA A 30 0.70 10.43 -6.51
N GLU A 31 -0.14 9.98 -7.43
CA GLU A 31 -1.24 10.75 -8.02
C GLU A 31 -2.33 11.09 -6.99
N ALA A 32 -2.61 10.19 -6.05
CA ALA A 32 -3.62 10.39 -5.02
C ALA A 32 -3.21 11.40 -3.94
N HIS A 33 -1.92 11.75 -3.85
CA HIS A 33 -1.34 12.63 -2.82
C HIS A 33 -1.86 12.37 -1.39
N PRO A 34 -1.83 11.12 -0.90
CA PRO A 34 -2.37 10.80 0.41
C PRO A 34 -1.51 11.40 1.53
N THR A 35 -2.16 11.79 2.62
CA THR A 35 -1.48 12.10 3.87
C THR A 35 -0.84 10.83 4.46
N PRO A 36 0.22 10.93 5.28
CA PRO A 36 0.82 9.79 5.96
C PRO A 36 -0.18 8.88 6.69
N GLY A 37 -1.18 9.46 7.36
CA GLY A 37 -2.23 8.70 8.04
C GLY A 37 -3.10 7.89 7.09
N GLN A 38 -3.44 8.45 5.91
CA GLN A 38 -4.22 7.74 4.89
C GLN A 38 -3.43 6.58 4.27
N VAL A 39 -2.11 6.73 4.08
CA VAL A 39 -1.24 5.64 3.64
C VAL A 39 -1.24 4.50 4.68
N ALA A 40 -1.08 4.84 5.96
CA ALA A 40 -1.08 3.87 7.05
C ALA A 40 -2.41 3.12 7.16
N ASP A 41 -3.54 3.83 7.01
CA ASP A 41 -4.87 3.23 7.08
C ASP A 41 -5.17 2.33 5.87
N LEU A 42 -4.74 2.74 4.67
CA LEU A 42 -4.79 1.89 3.48
C LEU A 42 -3.99 0.60 3.67
N LEU A 43 -2.77 0.69 4.20
CA LEU A 43 -1.93 -0.48 4.47
C LEU A 43 -2.59 -1.43 5.47
N LYS A 44 -3.14 -0.92 6.57
CA LYS A 44 -3.88 -1.73 7.55
C LYS A 44 -5.08 -2.43 6.91
N GLY A 45 -5.84 -1.73 6.08
CA GLY A 45 -6.99 -2.28 5.38
C GLY A 45 -6.61 -3.43 4.46
N LEU A 46 -5.56 -3.27 3.64
CA LEU A 46 -5.09 -4.33 2.73
C LEU A 46 -4.53 -5.54 3.49
N LEU A 47 -3.77 -5.31 4.57
CA LEU A 47 -3.28 -6.40 5.42
C LEU A 47 -4.43 -7.18 6.06
N TYR A 48 -5.44 -6.49 6.58
CA TYR A 48 -6.64 -7.13 7.13
C TYR A 48 -7.38 -7.96 6.07
N LEU A 49 -7.57 -7.42 4.86
CA LEU A 49 -8.20 -8.16 3.77
C LEU A 49 -7.41 -9.39 3.36
N LYS A 50 -6.08 -9.29 3.31
CA LYS A 50 -5.19 -10.42 3.03
C LYS A 50 -5.29 -11.52 4.10
N GLU A 51 -5.40 -11.15 5.37
CA GLU A 51 -5.50 -12.09 6.49
C GLU A 51 -6.88 -12.75 6.57
N MET A 52 -7.95 -11.97 6.43
CA MET A 52 -9.33 -12.44 6.58
C MET A 52 -9.90 -13.09 5.32
N TYR A 53 -9.44 -12.66 4.13
CA TYR A 53 -9.95 -13.11 2.84
C TYR A 53 -8.81 -13.48 1.87
N PRO A 54 -7.93 -14.44 2.23
CA PRO A 54 -6.75 -14.77 1.44
C PRO A 54 -7.08 -15.26 0.02
N SER A 55 -8.19 -15.96 -0.17
CA SER A 55 -8.64 -16.44 -1.48
C SER A 55 -9.08 -15.31 -2.42
N SER A 56 -9.78 -14.30 -1.89
CA SER A 56 -10.22 -13.12 -2.66
C SER A 56 -9.06 -12.17 -2.97
N TRP A 57 -8.09 -12.07 -2.06
CA TRP A 57 -6.85 -11.32 -2.25
C TRP A 57 -6.03 -11.88 -3.41
N VAL A 58 -5.76 -13.18 -3.42
CA VAL A 58 -4.98 -13.85 -4.49
C VAL A 58 -5.66 -13.69 -5.84
N LYS A 59 -7.00 -13.86 -5.90
CA LYS A 59 -7.74 -13.70 -7.14
C LYS A 59 -7.66 -12.28 -7.70
N SER A 60 -7.87 -11.27 -6.86
CA SER A 60 -7.83 -9.86 -7.29
C SER A 60 -6.41 -9.43 -7.68
N ASN A 61 -5.39 -9.91 -6.97
CA ASN A 61 -4.00 -9.59 -7.30
C ASN A 61 -3.56 -10.22 -8.62
N ASN A 62 -3.97 -11.47 -8.89
CA ASN A 62 -3.71 -12.13 -10.17
C ASN A 62 -4.45 -11.43 -11.32
N GLU A 63 -5.72 -11.05 -11.13
CA GLU A 63 -6.50 -10.33 -12.15
C GLU A 63 -5.88 -8.96 -12.48
N VAL A 64 -5.35 -8.23 -11.49
CA VAL A 64 -4.63 -6.97 -11.73
C VAL A 64 -3.32 -7.21 -12.49
N GLN A 65 -2.53 -8.21 -12.10
CA GLN A 65 -1.29 -8.56 -12.81
C GLN A 65 -1.56 -8.96 -14.28
N ASP A 66 -2.62 -9.74 -14.53
CA ASP A 66 -3.03 -10.16 -15.87
C ASP A 66 -3.51 -8.98 -16.74
N VAL A 67 -4.26 -8.04 -16.17
CA VAL A 67 -4.76 -6.85 -16.89
C VAL A 67 -3.63 -5.90 -17.30
N PHE A 68 -2.59 -5.79 -16.47
CA PHE A 68 -1.46 -4.87 -16.72
C PHE A 68 -0.23 -5.55 -17.33
N GLY A 69 -0.26 -6.87 -17.58
CA GLY A 69 0.82 -7.60 -18.25
C GLY A 69 2.14 -7.63 -17.48
N LEU A 70 2.07 -7.56 -16.15
CA LEU A 70 3.24 -7.56 -15.27
C LEU A 70 3.58 -9.01 -14.89
N GLN A 71 4.59 -9.60 -15.54
CA GLN A 71 5.18 -10.90 -15.17
C GLN A 71 6.29 -10.76 -14.14
#